data_AF-A0A3D3UY25-F1
#
_entry.id   AF-A0A3D3UY25-F1
#
_cell.length_a   1.000
_cell.length_b   1.000
_cell.length_c   1.000
_cell.angle_alpha   90.00
_cell.angle_beta   90.00
_cell.angle_gamma   90.00
#
_symmetry.space_group_name_H-M   'P 1'
#
loop_
_entity.id
_entity.type
_entity.pdbx_description
1 polymer ?
#
loop_
_entity_poly.entity_id
_entity_poly.type
_entity_poly.pdbx_seq_one_letter_code
_entity_poly.pdbx_strand_id
1 'polypeptide(L)'
;MLAIKNNIMAANAARHLGQSYDALAQSVERLSSGLRINSAKDDAAGLAVRELMRADIAVLQQGSRNAMDGISMLQTFEGAMGTIDEALVRMKQLAEQAATGSYSSAQRAIMNNEFSEMAAEINRIAGATAFNGNNLLNDASASVSIQFGAATTDAVDITGCDMTSSALSINAAGASIDTTTAAQSALATVAAAITTKDTARARFGYKMNRLE
;
A
#
# COMPACT_ATOMS: atom_id res chain seq x y z
N MET A 1 -74.45 -41.07 14.40
CA MET A 1 -73.87 -41.25 13.04
C MET A 1 -72.66 -40.32 12.85
N LEU A 2 -71.66 -40.40 13.74
CA LEU A 2 -70.48 -39.51 13.73
C LEU A 2 -69.22 -40.19 13.17
N ALA A 3 -69.14 -41.53 13.21
CA ALA A 3 -67.99 -42.32 12.76
C ALA A 3 -67.95 -42.65 11.26
N ILE A 4 -69.07 -42.52 10.54
CA ILE A 4 -69.15 -42.83 9.09
C ILE A 4 -68.76 -41.62 8.23
N LYS A 5 -69.02 -40.40 8.71
CA LYS A 5 -68.74 -39.16 7.97
C LYS A 5 -67.35 -38.58 8.21
N ASN A 6 -66.68 -38.98 9.29
CA ASN A 6 -65.34 -38.52 9.66
C ASN A 6 -64.54 -39.73 10.19
N ASN A 7 -63.36 -39.97 9.59
CA ASN A 7 -62.39 -40.92 10.09
C ASN A 7 -61.21 -40.19 10.75
N ILE A 8 -61.29 -40.02 12.07
CA ILE A 8 -60.31 -39.29 12.87
C ILE A 8 -58.94 -40.00 12.87
N MET A 9 -58.93 -41.35 12.82
CA MET A 9 -57.69 -42.12 12.77
C MET A 9 -56.95 -41.92 11.44
N ALA A 10 -57.69 -41.92 10.33
CA ALA A 10 -57.12 -41.59 9.01
C ALA A 10 -56.65 -40.14 8.93
N ALA A 11 -57.40 -39.19 9.51
CA ALA A 11 -57.00 -37.78 9.59
C ALA A 11 -55.74 -37.57 10.45
N ASN A 12 -55.58 -38.32 11.54
CA ASN A 12 -54.35 -38.32 12.36
C ASN A 12 -53.16 -38.89 11.58
N ALA A 13 -53.35 -40.02 10.89
CA ALA A 13 -52.31 -40.62 10.05
C ALA A 13 -51.87 -39.65 8.93
N ALA A 14 -52.81 -38.99 8.26
CA ALA A 14 -52.52 -37.98 7.24
C ALA A 14 -51.76 -36.76 7.82
N ARG A 15 -52.12 -36.29 9.03
CA ARG A 15 -51.40 -35.20 9.71
C ARG A 15 -49.95 -35.57 10.04
N HIS A 16 -49.71 -36.76 10.60
CA HIS A 16 -48.35 -37.21 10.89
C HIS A 16 -47.52 -37.44 9.63
N LEU A 17 -48.13 -38.00 8.58
CA LEU A 17 -47.49 -38.15 7.27
C LEU A 17 -47.10 -36.79 6.69
N GLY A 18 -47.98 -35.78 6.76
CA GLY A 18 -47.66 -34.40 6.37
C GLY A 18 -46.46 -33.83 7.13
N GLN A 19 -46.43 -34.00 8.46
CA GLN A 19 -45.28 -33.58 9.29
C GLN A 19 -43.97 -34.30 8.90
N SER A 20 -44.04 -35.60 8.56
CA SER A 20 -42.87 -36.34 8.09
C SER A 20 -42.36 -35.86 6.73
N TYR A 21 -43.26 -35.51 5.80
CA TYR A 21 -42.87 -34.92 4.51
C TYR A 21 -42.26 -33.53 4.68
N ASP A 22 -42.81 -32.69 5.56
CA ASP A 22 -42.26 -31.36 5.85
C ASP A 22 -40.84 -31.45 6.45
N ALA A 23 -40.64 -32.38 7.40
CA ALA A 23 -39.34 -32.62 8.00
C ALA A 23 -38.32 -33.16 6.97
N LEU A 24 -38.74 -34.09 6.10
CA LEU A 24 -37.91 -34.60 5.02
C LEU A 24 -37.51 -33.49 4.03
N ALA A 25 -38.46 -32.63 3.65
CA ALA A 25 -38.19 -31.50 2.76
C ALA A 25 -37.13 -30.56 3.35
N GLN A 26 -37.23 -30.24 4.64
CA GLN A 26 -36.22 -29.42 5.33
C GLN A 26 -34.86 -30.12 5.40
N SER A 27 -34.81 -31.44 5.63
CA SER A 27 -33.56 -32.20 5.62
C SER A 27 -32.91 -32.22 4.23
N VAL A 28 -33.70 -32.36 3.16
CA VAL A 28 -33.21 -32.31 1.78
C VAL A 28 -32.69 -30.92 1.43
N GLU A 29 -33.39 -29.86 1.84
CA GLU A 29 -32.95 -28.47 1.67
C GLU A 29 -31.60 -28.21 2.36
N ARG A 30 -31.45 -28.63 3.61
CA ARG A 30 -30.18 -28.54 4.36
C ARG A 30 -29.07 -29.38 3.74
N LEU A 31 -29.38 -30.58 3.26
CA LEU A 31 -28.40 -31.44 2.60
C LEU A 31 -27.91 -30.85 1.29
N SER A 32 -28.83 -30.29 0.48
CA SER A 32 -28.50 -29.69 -0.81
C SER A 32 -27.70 -28.39 -0.69
N SER A 33 -28.01 -27.58 0.33
CA SER A 33 -27.30 -26.32 0.61
C SER A 33 -26.02 -26.52 1.41
N GLY A 34 -25.91 -27.63 2.16
CA GLY A 34 -24.86 -27.85 3.16
C GLY A 34 -24.97 -26.94 4.38
N LEU A 35 -26.04 -26.15 4.49
CA LEU A 35 -26.22 -25.13 5.53
C LEU A 35 -27.29 -25.56 6.53
N ARG A 36 -27.00 -25.42 7.83
CA ARG A 36 -27.98 -25.70 8.90
C ARG A 36 -29.11 -24.67 8.94
N ILE A 37 -28.81 -23.41 8.64
CA ILE A 37 -29.75 -22.28 8.62
C ILE A 37 -29.82 -21.80 7.17
N ASN A 38 -30.91 -22.12 6.47
CA ASN A 38 -31.08 -21.71 5.08
C ASN A 38 -31.95 -20.44 4.96
N SER A 39 -32.90 -20.26 5.88
CA SER A 39 -33.84 -19.13 5.89
C SER A 39 -33.98 -18.48 7.26
N ALA A 40 -34.52 -17.26 7.30
CA ALA A 40 -34.83 -16.56 8.55
C ALA A 40 -35.92 -17.26 9.38
N LYS A 41 -36.68 -18.18 8.75
CA LYS A 41 -37.67 -19.02 9.43
C LYS A 41 -37.02 -20.09 10.31
N ASP A 42 -35.81 -20.54 9.95
CA ASP A 42 -35.07 -21.56 10.71
C ASP A 42 -34.42 -20.95 11.97
N ASP A 43 -33.76 -19.79 11.81
CA ASP A 43 -33.16 -19.02 12.90
C ASP A 43 -32.82 -17.60 12.39
N ALA A 44 -33.66 -16.61 12.72
CA ALA A 44 -33.46 -15.23 12.27
C ALA A 44 -32.19 -14.59 12.87
N ALA A 45 -31.88 -14.89 14.13
CA ALA A 45 -30.71 -14.31 14.80
C ALA A 45 -29.42 -14.95 14.29
N GLY A 46 -29.39 -16.28 14.16
CA GLY A 46 -28.26 -17.01 13.60
C GLY A 46 -27.98 -16.65 12.13
N LEU A 47 -29.03 -16.43 11.33
CA LEU A 47 -28.87 -15.92 9.97
C LEU A 47 -28.25 -14.52 9.95
N ALA A 48 -28.70 -13.61 10.81
CA ALA A 48 -28.16 -12.25 10.87
C ALA A 48 -26.67 -12.22 11.24
N VAL A 49 -26.27 -13.01 12.24
CA VAL A 49 -24.85 -13.15 12.63
C VAL A 49 -24.02 -13.72 11.47
N ARG A 50 -24.54 -14.72 10.75
CA ARG A 50 -23.86 -15.30 9.59
C ARG A 50 -23.64 -14.28 8.48
N GLU A 51 -24.64 -13.45 8.16
CA GLU A 51 -24.49 -12.44 7.11
C GLU A 51 -23.49 -11.35 7.51
N LEU A 52 -23.44 -10.95 8.79
CA LEU A 52 -22.40 -10.05 9.30
C LEU A 52 -21.00 -10.67 9.15
N MET A 53 -20.82 -11.92 9.60
CA MET A 53 -19.54 -12.62 9.44
C MET A 53 -19.14 -12.77 7.96
N ARG A 54 -20.10 -13.04 7.08
CA ARG A 54 -19.87 -13.12 5.63
C ARG A 54 -19.43 -11.77 5.06
N ALA A 55 -20.03 -10.67 5.51
CA ALA A 55 -19.62 -9.32 5.13
C ALA A 55 -18.19 -9.02 5.61
N ASP A 56 -17.87 -9.32 6.87
CA ASP A 56 -16.54 -9.13 7.45
C ASP A 56 -15.47 -9.95 6.70
N ILE A 57 -15.77 -11.21 6.36
CA ILE A 57 -14.87 -12.05 5.54
C ILE A 57 -14.62 -11.41 4.18
N ALA A 58 -15.66 -10.89 3.52
CA ALA A 58 -15.50 -10.24 2.22
C ALA A 58 -14.64 -8.97 2.31
N VAL A 59 -14.83 -8.18 3.37
CA VAL A 59 -14.04 -6.98 3.66
C VAL A 59 -12.58 -7.35 3.93
N LEU A 60 -12.30 -8.34 4.78
CA LEU A 60 -10.93 -8.79 5.08
C LEU A 60 -10.22 -9.35 3.84
N GLN A 61 -10.93 -10.09 2.98
CA GLN A 61 -10.37 -10.56 1.71
C GLN A 61 -10.00 -9.42 0.76
N GLN A 62 -10.82 -8.38 0.70
CA GLN A 62 -10.48 -7.17 -0.06
C GLN A 62 -9.34 -6.41 0.62
N GLY A 63 -9.33 -6.34 1.95
CA GLY A 63 -8.29 -5.70 2.73
C GLY A 63 -6.91 -6.30 2.51
N SER A 64 -6.83 -7.63 2.44
CA SER A 64 -5.59 -8.34 2.06
C SER A 64 -5.11 -7.96 0.67
N ARG A 65 -6.02 -7.81 -0.31
CA ARG A 65 -5.65 -7.31 -1.65
C ARG A 65 -5.16 -5.87 -1.61
N ASN A 66 -5.85 -5.00 -0.87
CA ASN A 66 -5.44 -3.61 -0.70
C ASN A 66 -4.04 -3.50 -0.05
N ALA A 67 -3.72 -4.37 0.92
CA ALA A 67 -2.40 -4.43 1.53
C ALA A 67 -1.33 -4.84 0.50
N MET A 68 -1.59 -5.85 -0.34
CA MET A 68 -0.68 -6.23 -1.43
C MET A 68 -0.49 -5.12 -2.47
N ASP A 69 -1.53 -4.37 -2.80
CA ASP A 69 -1.44 -3.19 -3.68
C ASP A 69 -0.60 -2.09 -3.02
N GLY A 70 -0.78 -1.88 -1.71
CA GLY A 70 0.04 -0.96 -0.92
C GLY A 70 1.52 -1.34 -0.87
N ILE A 71 1.83 -2.64 -0.75
CA ILE A 71 3.19 -3.18 -0.83
C ILE A 71 3.78 -2.92 -2.23
N SER A 72 3.03 -3.23 -3.29
CA SER A 72 3.47 -3.03 -4.68
C SER A 72 3.75 -1.55 -4.98
N MET A 73 2.93 -0.67 -4.44
CA MET A 73 3.13 0.78 -4.49
C MET A 73 4.43 1.19 -3.78
N LEU A 74 4.65 0.74 -2.54
CA LEU A 74 5.87 1.04 -1.79
C LEU A 74 7.13 0.52 -2.48
N GLN A 75 7.08 -0.70 -3.05
CA GLN A 75 8.20 -1.28 -3.82
C GLN A 75 8.54 -0.45 -5.06
N THR A 76 7.53 0.10 -5.75
CA THR A 76 7.75 0.98 -6.91
C THR A 76 8.50 2.24 -6.50
N PHE A 77 8.10 2.87 -5.38
CA PHE A 77 8.79 4.03 -4.85
C PHE A 77 10.17 3.70 -4.28
N GLU A 78 10.35 2.54 -3.65
CA GLU A 78 11.67 2.09 -3.19
C GLU A 78 12.64 1.88 -4.35
N GLY A 79 12.19 1.27 -5.45
CA GLY A 79 12.99 1.09 -6.66
C GLY A 79 13.46 2.44 -7.22
N ALA A 80 12.55 3.43 -7.31
CA ALA A 80 12.92 4.78 -7.72
C ALA A 80 13.94 5.42 -6.76
N MET A 81 13.78 5.28 -5.45
CA MET A 81 14.77 5.76 -4.48
C MET A 81 16.12 5.04 -4.58
N GLY A 82 16.16 3.80 -5.05
CA GLY A 82 17.39 3.09 -5.42
C GLY A 82 18.11 3.78 -6.58
N THR A 83 17.39 4.17 -7.64
CA THR A 83 18.00 4.91 -8.77
C THR A 83 18.47 6.31 -8.37
N ILE A 84 17.74 6.99 -7.47
CA ILE A 84 18.18 8.28 -6.89
C ILE A 84 19.47 8.09 -6.08
N ASP A 85 19.62 6.99 -5.33
CA ASP A 85 20.84 6.70 -4.58
C ASP A 85 22.07 6.59 -5.49
N GLU A 86 21.96 5.86 -6.60
CA GLU A 86 23.06 5.72 -7.56
C GLU A 86 23.48 7.09 -8.11
N ALA A 87 22.52 7.96 -8.44
CA ALA A 87 22.78 9.34 -8.85
C ALA A 87 23.46 10.16 -7.75
N LEU A 88 22.98 10.08 -6.50
CA LEU A 88 23.58 10.79 -5.36
C LEU A 88 25.02 10.32 -5.08
N VAL A 89 25.29 9.02 -5.17
CA VAL A 89 26.64 8.47 -5.03
C VAL A 89 27.55 9.00 -6.14
N ARG A 90 27.07 9.04 -7.39
CA ARG A 90 27.82 9.64 -8.50
C ARG A 90 28.10 11.13 -8.29
N MET A 91 27.11 11.89 -7.82
CA MET A 91 27.27 13.30 -7.46
C MET A 91 28.31 13.51 -6.35
N LYS A 92 28.33 12.63 -5.34
CA LYS A 92 29.34 12.64 -4.28
C LYS A 92 30.75 12.41 -4.83
N GLN A 93 30.90 11.48 -5.77
CA GLN A 93 32.19 11.23 -6.44
C GLN A 93 32.67 12.45 -7.23
N LEU A 94 31.78 13.11 -7.97
CA LEU A 94 32.10 14.33 -8.72
C LEU A 94 32.50 15.47 -7.78
N ALA A 95 31.80 15.64 -6.66
CA ALA A 95 32.14 16.64 -5.65
C ALA A 95 33.52 16.38 -5.02
N GLU A 96 33.86 15.12 -4.71
CA GLU A 96 35.20 14.73 -4.22
C GLU A 96 36.30 15.03 -5.26
N GLN A 97 36.04 14.69 -6.52
CA GLN A 97 36.97 14.97 -7.62
C GLN A 97 37.19 16.48 -7.79
N ALA A 98 36.13 17.28 -7.78
CA ALA A 98 36.21 18.73 -7.92
C ALA A 98 36.86 19.41 -6.70
N ALA A 99 36.71 18.85 -5.50
CA ALA A 99 37.35 19.32 -4.27
C ALA A 99 38.88 19.14 -4.29
N THR A 100 39.40 18.24 -5.13
CA THR A 100 40.84 18.01 -5.26
C THR A 100 41.52 19.18 -5.99
N GLY A 101 42.67 19.62 -5.45
CA GLY A 101 43.42 20.78 -5.95
C GLY A 101 44.12 20.57 -7.31
N SER A 102 44.24 19.34 -7.80
CA SER A 102 44.98 18.98 -9.02
C SER A 102 44.23 19.30 -10.32
N TYR A 103 42.92 19.57 -10.27
CA TYR A 103 42.12 19.88 -11.45
C TYR A 103 42.06 21.37 -11.76
N SER A 104 42.06 21.70 -13.05
CA SER A 104 41.90 23.07 -13.56
C SER A 104 40.45 23.58 -13.40
N SER A 105 40.26 24.89 -13.48
CA SER A 105 38.92 25.50 -13.45
C SER A 105 38.02 25.03 -14.59
N ALA A 106 38.57 24.83 -15.79
CA ALA A 106 37.82 24.30 -16.93
C ALA A 106 37.35 22.86 -16.69
N GLN A 107 38.18 22.01 -16.07
CA GLN A 107 37.79 20.65 -15.71
C GLN A 107 36.71 20.63 -14.62
N ARG A 108 36.79 21.52 -13.63
CA ARG A 108 35.74 21.67 -12.60
C ARG A 108 34.41 22.12 -13.21
N ALA A 109 34.43 23.05 -14.17
CA ALA A 109 33.21 23.48 -14.87
C ALA A 109 32.54 22.32 -15.63
N ILE A 110 33.32 21.43 -16.26
CA ILE A 110 32.78 20.22 -16.92
C ILE A 110 32.15 19.27 -15.89
N MET A 111 32.81 19.03 -14.77
CA MET A 111 32.25 18.22 -13.68
C MET A 111 30.97 18.84 -13.10
N ASN A 112 30.93 20.18 -12.99
CA ASN A 112 29.77 20.91 -12.49
C ASN A 112 28.56 20.78 -13.43
N ASN A 113 28.77 20.78 -14.75
CA ASN A 113 27.71 20.49 -15.70
C ASN A 113 27.16 19.06 -15.49
N GLU A 114 28.02 18.05 -15.34
CA GLU A 114 27.58 16.68 -15.04
C GLU A 114 26.80 16.62 -13.71
N PHE A 115 27.26 17.33 -12.68
CA PHE A 115 26.58 17.42 -11.40
C PHE A 115 25.17 18.04 -11.52
N SER A 116 25.03 19.09 -12.34
CA SER A 116 23.75 19.73 -12.62
C SER A 116 22.79 18.82 -13.38
N GLU A 117 23.29 18.08 -14.38
CA GLU A 117 22.48 17.09 -15.11
C GLU A 117 21.99 15.97 -14.20
N MET A 118 22.83 15.48 -13.29
CA MET A 118 22.42 14.48 -12.29
C MET A 118 21.35 15.03 -11.34
N ALA A 119 21.45 16.29 -10.93
CA ALA A 119 20.41 16.95 -10.13
C ALA A 119 19.08 17.05 -10.89
N ALA A 120 19.13 17.37 -12.19
CA ALA A 120 17.95 17.41 -13.05
C ALA A 120 17.33 16.01 -13.22
N GLU A 121 18.15 14.98 -13.35
CA GLU A 121 17.69 13.59 -13.43
C GLU A 121 17.01 13.13 -12.13
N ILE A 122 17.54 13.50 -10.96
CA ILE A 122 16.87 13.24 -9.68
C ILE A 122 15.48 13.89 -9.65
N ASN A 123 15.35 15.15 -10.09
CA ASN A 123 14.04 15.81 -10.18
C ASN A 123 13.10 15.10 -11.16
N ARG A 124 13.62 14.64 -12.29
CA ARG A 124 12.85 13.90 -13.29
C ARG A 124 12.32 12.59 -12.69
N ILE A 125 13.15 11.82 -11.99
CA ILE A 125 12.76 10.57 -11.34
C ILE A 125 11.73 10.84 -10.24
N ALA A 126 12.01 11.80 -9.35
CA ALA A 126 11.10 12.17 -8.26
C ALA A 126 9.73 12.66 -8.79
N GLY A 127 9.71 13.42 -9.91
CA GLY A 127 8.48 13.92 -10.52
C GLY A 127 7.72 12.90 -11.38
N ALA A 128 8.42 12.01 -12.07
CA ALA A 128 7.81 11.04 -12.99
C ALA A 128 7.39 9.72 -12.31
N THR A 129 7.93 9.40 -11.13
CA THR A 129 7.57 8.18 -10.41
C THR A 129 6.17 8.31 -9.83
N ALA A 130 5.21 7.59 -10.41
CA ALA A 130 3.85 7.54 -9.91
C ALA A 130 3.32 6.10 -9.94
N PHE A 131 2.53 5.75 -8.92
CA PHE A 131 1.78 4.51 -8.87
C PHE A 131 0.29 4.83 -8.96
N ASN A 132 -0.35 4.34 -10.03
CA ASN A 132 -1.77 4.62 -10.30
C ASN A 132 -2.11 6.13 -10.25
N GLY A 133 -1.20 6.98 -10.72
CA GLY A 133 -1.36 8.44 -10.71
C GLY A 133 -0.99 9.14 -9.40
N ASN A 134 -0.70 8.42 -8.32
CA ASN A 134 -0.22 9.00 -7.06
C ASN A 134 1.30 9.07 -7.04
N ASN A 135 1.86 10.21 -6.65
CA ASN A 135 3.29 10.40 -6.44
C ASN A 135 3.54 10.67 -4.94
N LEU A 136 4.50 9.96 -4.35
CA LEU A 136 4.91 10.10 -2.94
C LEU A 136 6.36 10.60 -2.79
N LEU A 137 7.06 10.89 -3.88
CA LEU A 137 8.48 11.27 -3.90
C LEU A 137 8.71 12.76 -4.18
N ASN A 138 7.67 13.53 -4.48
CA ASN A 138 7.77 14.97 -4.79
C ASN A 138 7.05 15.88 -3.80
N ASP A 139 6.32 15.31 -2.84
CA ASP A 139 5.56 16.06 -1.84
C ASP A 139 5.61 15.32 -0.49
N ALA A 140 6.21 15.96 0.51
CA ALA A 140 6.28 15.42 1.87
C ALA A 140 4.91 15.44 2.59
N SER A 141 3.94 16.19 2.08
CA SER A 141 2.58 16.28 2.62
C SER A 141 1.63 15.26 2.01
N ALA A 142 2.01 14.67 0.87
CA ALA A 142 1.23 13.61 0.25
C ALA A 142 1.07 12.45 1.24
N SER A 143 -0.14 11.91 1.34
CA SER A 143 -0.38 10.74 2.17
C SER A 143 -1.40 9.83 1.50
N VAL A 144 -1.18 8.53 1.67
CA VAL A 144 -2.06 7.47 1.17
C VAL A 144 -2.36 6.54 2.34
N SER A 145 -3.64 6.31 2.58
CA SER A 145 -4.10 5.41 3.63
C SER A 145 -4.52 4.08 3.01
N ILE A 146 -3.88 2.99 3.42
CA ILE A 146 -4.21 1.64 2.97
C ILE A 146 -5.16 1.01 4.00
N GLN A 147 -6.40 0.75 3.57
CA GLN A 147 -7.47 0.18 4.39
C GLN A 147 -7.50 -1.34 4.24
N PHE A 148 -7.53 -2.06 5.36
CA PHE A 148 -7.57 -3.52 5.36
C PHE A 148 -8.59 -4.15 6.31
N GLY A 149 -9.36 -3.34 7.06
CA GLY A 149 -10.40 -3.81 7.95
C GLY A 149 -11.77 -3.16 7.73
N ALA A 150 -12.72 -3.57 8.56
CA ALA A 150 -14.10 -3.07 8.53
C ALA A 150 -14.27 -1.76 9.32
N ALA A 151 -13.40 -1.48 10.28
CA ALA A 151 -13.43 -0.25 11.05
C ALA A 151 -12.61 0.86 10.35
N THR A 152 -13.02 2.12 10.55
CA THR A 152 -12.31 3.29 10.04
C THR A 152 -10.89 3.47 10.59
N THR A 153 -10.53 2.73 11.64
CA THR A 153 -9.21 2.74 12.28
C THR A 153 -8.26 1.68 11.73
N ASP A 154 -8.74 0.75 10.90
CA ASP A 154 -7.97 -0.41 10.44
C ASP A 154 -7.20 -0.07 9.16
N ALA A 155 -6.31 0.91 9.30
CA ALA A 155 -5.56 1.50 8.20
C ALA A 155 -4.07 1.69 8.53
N VAL A 156 -3.25 1.68 7.49
CA VAL A 156 -1.84 2.08 7.56
C VAL A 156 -1.66 3.31 6.69
N ASP A 157 -1.36 4.42 7.36
CA ASP A 157 -1.02 5.66 6.67
C ASP A 157 0.43 5.65 6.22
N ILE A 158 0.62 5.84 4.93
CA ILE A 158 1.90 6.04 4.26
C ILE A 158 2.00 7.53 3.99
N THR A 159 3.07 8.13 4.50
CA THR A 159 3.40 9.55 4.31
C THR A 159 4.46 9.65 3.24
N GLY A 160 4.27 10.56 2.29
CA GLY A 160 5.24 10.85 1.25
C GLY A 160 6.50 11.50 1.81
N CYS A 161 7.49 11.60 0.94
CA CYS A 161 8.74 12.28 1.20
C CYS A 161 9.11 13.09 -0.04
N ASP A 162 9.66 14.29 0.16
CA ASP A 162 10.15 15.08 -0.97
C ASP A 162 11.62 14.73 -1.24
N MET A 163 11.85 14.05 -2.36
CA MET A 163 13.17 13.63 -2.86
C MET A 163 13.63 14.50 -4.03
N THR A 164 13.00 15.65 -4.27
CA THR A 164 13.46 16.60 -5.28
C THR A 164 14.82 17.18 -4.90
N SER A 165 15.59 17.63 -5.89
CA SER A 165 16.89 18.26 -5.67
C SER A 165 16.79 19.52 -4.80
N SER A 166 15.62 20.19 -4.77
CA SER A 166 15.36 21.35 -3.93
C SER A 166 15.22 20.94 -2.46
N ALA A 167 14.40 19.94 -2.16
CA ALA A 167 14.23 19.43 -0.79
C ALA A 167 15.51 18.78 -0.24
N LEU A 168 16.28 18.12 -1.09
CA LEU A 168 17.59 17.56 -0.75
C LEU A 168 18.70 18.62 -0.66
N SER A 169 18.39 19.91 -0.90
CA SER A 169 19.33 21.05 -0.91
C SER A 169 20.46 20.94 -1.95
N ILE A 170 20.31 20.06 -2.93
CA ILE A 170 21.29 19.80 -4.00
C ILE A 170 21.21 20.87 -5.11
N ASN A 171 20.07 21.53 -5.23
CA ASN A 171 19.86 22.65 -6.16
C ASN A 171 19.48 23.94 -5.42
N ALA A 172 19.88 24.07 -4.15
CA ALA A 172 19.85 25.36 -3.49
C ALA A 172 20.81 26.30 -4.24
N ALA A 173 20.41 27.56 -4.47
CA ALA A 173 21.24 28.56 -5.14
C ALA A 173 22.62 28.64 -4.45
N GLY A 174 23.63 27.99 -5.05
CA GLY A 174 24.97 27.84 -4.45
C GLY A 174 25.57 26.43 -4.47
N ALA A 175 24.83 25.37 -4.84
CA ALA A 175 25.36 24.00 -4.94
C ALA A 175 26.15 23.73 -6.23
N SER A 176 27.03 24.66 -6.62
CA SER A 176 28.00 24.48 -7.69
C SER A 176 29.28 23.85 -7.14
N ILE A 177 29.97 23.04 -7.95
CA ILE A 177 31.29 22.49 -7.63
C ILE A 177 32.43 23.20 -8.38
N ASP A 178 32.20 24.42 -8.88
CA ASP A 178 33.17 25.20 -9.67
C ASP A 178 34.42 25.62 -8.87
N THR A 179 34.31 25.67 -7.54
CA THR A 179 35.43 25.99 -6.63
C THR A 179 35.67 24.86 -5.64
N THR A 180 36.89 24.74 -5.15
CA THR A 180 37.26 23.72 -4.15
C THR A 180 36.46 23.86 -2.86
N THR A 181 36.19 25.08 -2.40
CA THR A 181 35.37 25.35 -1.23
C THR A 181 33.91 24.96 -1.44
N ALA A 182 33.34 25.27 -2.61
CA ALA A 182 31.96 24.91 -2.92
C ALA A 182 31.79 23.39 -3.10
N ALA A 183 32.79 22.72 -3.70
CA ALA A 183 32.84 21.26 -3.80
C ALA A 183 32.90 20.56 -2.42
N GLN A 184 33.66 21.12 -1.46
CA GLN A 184 33.66 20.64 -0.07
C GLN A 184 32.31 20.82 0.62
N SER A 185 31.62 21.94 0.38
CA SER A 185 30.25 22.13 0.89
C SER A 185 29.27 21.15 0.23
N ALA A 186 29.38 20.93 -1.08
CA ALA A 186 28.54 20.00 -1.82
C ALA A 186 28.69 18.55 -1.33
N LEU A 187 29.89 18.13 -0.95
CA LEU A 187 30.13 16.82 -0.31
C LEU A 187 29.28 16.63 0.96
N ALA A 188 29.25 17.63 1.83
CA ALA A 188 28.46 17.58 3.06
C ALA A 188 26.95 17.56 2.74
N THR A 189 26.50 18.38 1.80
CA THR A 189 25.09 18.43 1.36
C THR A 189 24.64 17.11 0.74
N VAL A 190 25.43 16.52 -0.16
CA VAL A 190 25.11 15.23 -0.79
C VAL A 190 25.12 14.09 0.25
N ALA A 191 26.03 14.12 1.23
CA ALA A 191 26.02 13.15 2.33
C ALA A 191 24.76 13.27 3.21
N ALA A 192 24.30 14.49 3.48
CA ALA A 192 23.04 14.73 4.17
C ALA A 192 21.84 14.24 3.34
N ALA A 193 21.83 14.50 2.03
CA ALA A 193 20.79 14.04 1.11
C ALA A 193 20.68 12.51 1.08
N ILE A 194 21.82 11.80 1.01
CA ILE A 194 21.85 10.32 1.10
C ILE A 194 21.21 9.86 2.41
N THR A 195 21.54 10.50 3.53
CA THR A 195 21.00 10.16 4.86
C THR A 195 19.49 10.39 4.94
N THR A 196 18.98 11.50 4.40
CA THR A 196 17.54 11.80 4.35
C THR A 196 16.80 10.77 3.49
N LYS A 197 17.34 10.43 2.32
CA LYS A 197 16.79 9.39 1.44
C LYS A 197 16.80 8.02 2.12
N ASP A 198 17.88 7.62 2.79
CA ASP A 198 17.95 6.35 3.51
C ASP A 198 16.94 6.26 4.66
N THR A 199 16.74 7.38 5.37
CA THR A 199 15.72 7.48 6.41
C THR A 199 14.31 7.31 5.82
N ALA A 200 14.04 7.91 4.65
CA ALA A 200 12.77 7.74 3.95
C ALA A 200 12.56 6.31 3.44
N ARG A 201 13.59 5.70 2.84
CA ARG A 201 13.57 4.28 2.43
C ARG A 201 13.30 3.35 3.61
N ALA A 202 13.98 3.56 4.74
CA ALA A 202 13.74 2.80 5.95
C ALA A 202 12.28 2.93 6.43
N ARG A 203 11.70 4.14 6.40
CA ARG A 203 10.27 4.37 6.72
C ARG A 203 9.35 3.55 5.83
N PHE A 204 9.61 3.48 4.52
CA PHE A 204 8.79 2.66 3.61
C PHE A 204 8.97 1.17 3.87
N GLY A 205 10.19 0.71 4.14
CA GLY A 205 10.45 -0.68 4.55
C GLY A 205 9.69 -1.07 5.83
N TYR A 206 9.67 -0.21 6.86
CA TYR A 206 8.86 -0.47 8.06
C TYR A 206 7.35 -0.54 7.77
N LYS A 207 6.85 0.22 6.80
CA LYS A 207 5.44 0.19 6.40
C LYS A 207 5.12 -1.07 5.60
N MET A 208 6.03 -1.52 4.75
CA MET A 208 5.91 -2.80 4.04
C MET A 208 5.86 -3.97 5.02
N ASN A 209 6.79 -4.05 5.98
CA ASN A 209 6.80 -5.08 7.03
C ASN A 209 5.56 -5.04 7.94
N ARG A 210 4.83 -3.92 7.98
CA ARG A 210 3.56 -3.81 8.72
C ARG A 210 2.34 -4.26 7.90
N LEU A 211 2.47 -4.27 6.57
CA LEU A 211 1.42 -4.71 5.64
C LEU A 211 1.54 -6.21 5.32
N GLU A 212 2.74 -6.77 5.42
CA GLU A 212 3.00 -8.22 5.43
C GLU A 212 2.49 -8.89 6.72
#